data_AF-A0A3N5MCS5-F1
#
_entry.id   AF-A0A3N5MCS5-F1
#
_cell.length_a   1.000
_cell.length_b   1.000
_cell.length_c   1.000
_cell.angle_alpha   90.00
_cell.angle_beta   90.00
_cell.angle_gamma   90.00
#
_symmetry.space_group_name_H-M   'P 1'
#
loop_
_entity.id
_entity.type
_entity.pdbx_description
1 polymer ?
#
loop_
_entity_poly.entity_id
_entity_poly.type
_entity_poly.pdbx_seq_one_letter_code
_entity_poly.pdbx_strand_id
1 'polypeptide(L)'
;MRKHRSLYIALILLITAGAVGYYLYTAEKRRQTELRDSARQSLDAEASALAKGSGPTLAVKLYLYNPGHVDPKAEFLNVAERKIFPTDDKILKARQIVNEVLKSRPLFSDQAVLRQIYLLEDGTAVVDLSEQAAKGLTGGITSEMAAIMSVTRSLRANIPEIHRVQFLIEGHQTETFGGHVSIQQPFM
;
A
#
# COMPACT_ATOMS: atom_id res chain seq x y z
N MET A 1 -27.64 37.95 41.12
CA MET A 1 -27.85 36.49 40.95
C MET A 1 -27.59 35.93 39.54
N ARG A 2 -27.52 36.74 38.47
CA ARG A 2 -27.39 36.25 37.07
C ARG A 2 -25.97 35.81 36.65
N LYS A 3 -24.91 36.40 37.25
CA LYS A 3 -23.49 36.12 36.91
C LYS A 3 -22.97 34.73 37.34
N HIS A 4 -23.51 34.14 38.41
CA HIS A 4 -23.07 32.81 38.84
C HIS A 4 -23.64 31.70 37.96
N ARG A 5 -24.87 31.86 37.43
CA ARG A 5 -25.52 30.88 36.56
C ARG A 5 -24.77 30.69 35.23
N SER A 6 -24.25 31.76 34.64
CA SER A 6 -23.41 31.68 33.43
C SER A 6 -22.08 30.98 33.67
N LEU A 7 -21.52 31.09 34.87
CA LEU A 7 -20.26 30.45 35.25
C LEU A 7 -20.41 28.93 35.38
N TYR A 8 -21.52 28.46 35.96
CA TYR A 8 -21.84 27.03 36.02
C TYR A 8 -22.10 26.43 34.64
N ILE A 9 -22.82 27.14 33.77
CA ILE A 9 -23.07 26.68 32.39
C ILE A 9 -21.75 26.55 31.62
N ALA A 10 -20.85 27.53 31.74
CA ALA A 10 -19.54 27.47 31.10
C ALA A 10 -18.68 26.30 31.61
N LEU A 11 -18.72 26.02 32.92
CA LEU A 11 -17.99 24.89 33.52
C LEU A 11 -18.53 23.54 33.00
N ILE A 12 -19.85 23.39 32.94
CA ILE A 12 -20.49 22.17 32.42
C ILE A 12 -20.10 21.95 30.96
N LEU A 13 -20.15 23.00 30.13
CA LEU A 13 -19.75 22.91 28.72
C LEU A 13 -18.29 22.47 28.56
N LEU A 14 -17.37 23.00 29.37
CA LEU A 14 -15.96 22.59 29.36
C LEU A 14 -15.77 21.12 29.73
N ILE A 15 -16.47 20.65 30.77
CA ILE A 15 -16.40 19.24 31.20
C ILE A 15 -16.97 18.33 30.11
N THR A 16 -18.11 18.69 29.51
CA THR A 16 -18.68 17.90 28.42
C THR A 16 -17.78 17.87 27.19
N ALA A 17 -17.15 18.98 26.83
CA ALA A 17 -16.21 19.03 25.71
C ALA A 17 -14.97 18.17 25.99
N GLY A 18 -14.44 18.23 27.22
CA GLY A 18 -13.32 17.37 27.65
C GLY A 18 -13.68 15.89 27.65
N ALA A 19 -14.87 15.53 28.13
CA ALA A 19 -15.36 14.15 28.15
C ALA A 19 -15.60 13.61 26.73
N VAL A 20 -16.19 14.39 25.84
CA VAL A 20 -16.37 14.03 24.43
C VAL A 20 -15.02 13.90 23.74
N GLY A 21 -14.10 14.84 23.95
CA GLY A 21 -12.74 14.76 23.41
C GLY A 21 -11.99 13.52 23.90
N TYR A 22 -12.09 13.19 25.19
CA TYR A 22 -11.50 11.99 25.76
C TYR A 22 -12.13 10.71 25.20
N TYR A 23 -13.46 10.68 25.06
CA TYR A 23 -14.17 9.56 24.45
C TYR A 23 -13.73 9.34 23.00
N LEU A 24 -13.67 10.39 22.18
CA LEU A 24 -13.21 10.31 20.79
C LEU A 24 -11.74 9.87 20.72
N TYR A 25 -10.86 10.39 21.58
CA TYR A 25 -9.46 9.97 21.65
C TYR A 25 -9.32 8.47 21.98
N THR A 26 -10.07 7.97 22.96
CA THR A 26 -10.01 6.55 23.34
C THR A 26 -10.64 5.63 22.29
N ALA A 27 -11.71 6.06 21.62
CA ALA A 27 -12.31 5.34 20.51
C ALA A 27 -11.34 5.22 19.32
N GLU A 28 -10.69 6.31 18.94
CA GLU A 28 -9.71 6.33 17.85
C GLU A 28 -8.49 5.46 18.18
N LYS A 29 -7.99 5.55 19.42
CA LYS A 29 -6.85 4.72 19.87
C LYS A 29 -7.16 3.22 19.82
N ARG A 30 -8.40 2.81 20.17
CA ARG A 30 -8.83 1.40 20.05
C ARG A 30 -8.83 0.95 18.59
N ARG A 31 -9.43 1.74 17.70
CA ARG A 31 -9.51 1.44 16.27
C ARG A 31 -8.13 1.27 15.64
N GLN A 32 -7.18 2.14 15.97
CA GLN A 32 -5.79 2.02 15.49
C GLN A 32 -5.10 0.75 16.00
N THR A 33 -5.37 0.36 17.25
CA THR A 33 -4.78 -0.85 17.83
C THR A 33 -5.33 -2.10 17.13
N GLU A 34 -6.65 -2.17 16.93
CA GLU A 34 -7.31 -3.25 16.21
C GLU A 34 -6.80 -3.40 14.76
N LEU A 35 -6.61 -2.28 14.05
CA LEU A 35 -6.02 -2.29 12.71
C LEU A 35 -4.57 -2.80 12.71
N ARG A 36 -3.75 -2.40 13.69
CA ARG A 36 -2.37 -2.88 13.82
C ARG A 36 -2.29 -4.36 14.15
N ASP A 37 -3.16 -4.84 15.02
CA ASP A 37 -3.19 -6.25 15.41
C ASP A 37 -3.72 -7.12 14.26
N SER A 38 -4.73 -6.66 13.52
CA SER A 38 -5.19 -7.30 12.29
C SER A 38 -4.07 -7.34 11.23
N ALA A 39 -3.33 -6.24 11.06
CA ALA A 39 -2.19 -6.19 10.16
C ALA A 39 -1.09 -7.17 10.58
N ARG A 40 -0.75 -7.25 11.87
CA ARG A 40 0.22 -8.24 12.40
C ARG A 40 -0.23 -9.67 12.14
N GLN A 41 -1.50 -9.98 12.41
CA GLN A 41 -2.04 -11.31 12.17
C GLN A 41 -1.98 -11.70 10.68
N SER A 42 -2.22 -10.75 9.78
CA SER A 42 -2.06 -10.99 8.33
C SER A 42 -0.60 -11.27 7.92
N LEU A 43 0.37 -10.58 8.53
CA LEU A 43 1.80 -10.82 8.31
C LEU A 43 2.24 -12.19 8.83
N ASP A 44 1.73 -12.62 9.98
CA ASP A 44 2.04 -13.93 10.56
C ASP A 44 1.44 -15.07 9.72
N ALA A 45 0.21 -14.89 9.23
CA ALA A 45 -0.43 -15.84 8.30
C ALA A 45 0.36 -15.96 6.99
N GLU A 46 0.85 -14.84 6.47
CA GLU A 46 1.72 -14.79 5.29
C GLU A 46 3.04 -15.52 5.52
N ALA A 47 3.74 -15.22 6.61
CA ALA A 47 5.00 -15.87 6.95
C ALA A 47 4.81 -17.38 7.11
N SER A 48 3.70 -17.81 7.71
CA SER A 48 3.35 -19.23 7.85
C SER A 48 3.03 -19.88 6.49
N ALA A 49 2.33 -19.18 5.59
CA ALA A 49 2.02 -19.66 4.25
C ALA A 49 3.29 -19.77 3.37
N LEU A 50 4.16 -18.77 3.40
CA LEU A 50 5.46 -18.76 2.73
C LEU A 50 6.37 -19.87 3.26
N ALA A 51 6.40 -20.08 4.58
CA ALA A 51 7.17 -21.15 5.21
C ALA A 51 6.64 -22.56 4.87
N LYS A 52 5.34 -22.70 4.60
CA LYS A 52 4.75 -24.00 4.24
C LYS A 52 5.16 -24.52 2.86
N GLY A 53 5.61 -23.66 1.93
CA GLY A 53 6.44 -23.98 0.75
C GLY A 53 5.99 -25.08 -0.23
N SER A 54 4.91 -25.81 0.03
CA SER A 54 4.58 -27.11 -0.60
C SER A 54 3.10 -27.23 -0.95
N GLY A 55 2.33 -26.13 -0.86
CA GLY A 55 0.93 -26.10 -1.24
C GLY A 55 0.73 -25.98 -2.75
N PRO A 56 -0.52 -26.17 -3.25
CA PRO A 56 -0.87 -25.81 -4.62
C PRO A 56 -0.43 -24.38 -4.92
N THR A 57 -0.06 -24.07 -6.16
CA THR A 57 0.34 -22.72 -6.58
C THR A 57 -0.71 -22.13 -7.52
N LEU A 58 -0.99 -20.84 -7.37
CA LEU A 58 -1.85 -20.06 -8.25
C LEU A 58 -0.97 -19.25 -9.21
N ALA A 59 -1.21 -19.38 -10.52
CA ALA A 59 -0.56 -18.54 -11.51
C ALA A 59 -1.20 -17.14 -11.52
N VAL A 60 -0.37 -16.10 -11.42
CA VAL A 60 -0.76 -14.70 -11.53
C VAL A 60 -0.01 -14.03 -12.68
N LYS A 61 -0.68 -13.09 -13.34
CA LYS A 61 -0.12 -12.32 -14.45
C LYS A 61 0.55 -11.06 -13.93
N LEU A 62 1.87 -10.97 -14.04
CA LEU A 62 2.62 -9.77 -13.69
C LEU A 62 2.99 -9.00 -14.95
N TYR A 63 2.92 -7.68 -14.85
CA TYR A 63 3.41 -6.75 -15.86
C TYR A 63 4.77 -6.26 -15.37
N LEU A 64 5.84 -6.71 -15.99
CA LEU A 64 7.21 -6.42 -15.56
C LEU A 64 7.88 -5.48 -16.56
N TYR A 65 8.83 -4.67 -16.10
CA TYR A 65 9.57 -3.78 -16.99
C TYR A 65 10.41 -4.54 -18.01
N ASN A 66 10.31 -4.13 -19.27
CA ASN A 66 11.12 -4.64 -20.37
C ASN A 66 12.28 -3.66 -20.65
N PRO A 67 13.52 -3.97 -20.25
CA PRO A 67 14.65 -3.06 -20.41
C PRO A 67 14.90 -2.67 -21.87
N GLY A 68 15.19 -1.40 -22.10
CA GLY A 68 15.49 -0.87 -23.44
C GLY A 68 14.27 -0.28 -24.17
N HIS A 69 13.07 -0.42 -23.61
CA HIS A 69 11.85 0.19 -24.15
C HIS A 69 11.45 1.42 -23.32
N VAL A 70 11.30 2.55 -23.98
CA VAL A 70 11.06 3.87 -23.35
C VAL A 70 9.66 4.41 -23.60
N ASP A 71 8.93 3.86 -24.58
CA ASP A 71 7.57 4.29 -24.92
C ASP A 71 6.54 3.55 -24.06
N PRO A 72 5.77 4.23 -23.19
CA PRO A 72 4.74 3.61 -22.37
C PRO A 72 3.62 2.91 -23.16
N LYS A 73 3.46 3.21 -24.45
CA LYS A 73 2.33 2.77 -25.28
C LYS A 73 2.53 1.45 -26.02
N ALA A 74 3.77 0.99 -26.23
CA ALA A 74 4.03 -0.32 -26.82
C ALA A 74 5.31 -0.92 -26.24
N GLU A 75 5.21 -2.17 -25.76
CA GLU A 75 6.33 -3.01 -25.30
C GLU A 75 7.08 -2.56 -24.04
N PHE A 76 6.60 -1.51 -23.36
CA PHE A 76 7.17 -1.02 -22.09
C PHE A 76 7.19 -2.06 -20.97
N LEU A 77 6.13 -2.87 -20.89
CA LEU A 77 5.99 -3.93 -19.91
C LEU A 77 5.73 -5.27 -20.61
N ASN A 78 6.45 -6.31 -20.21
CA ASN A 78 6.19 -7.68 -20.63
C ASN A 78 5.27 -8.39 -19.63
N VAL A 79 4.33 -9.19 -20.13
CA VAL A 79 3.51 -10.03 -19.27
C VAL A 79 4.30 -11.30 -18.92
N ALA A 80 4.42 -11.58 -17.64
CA ALA A 80 5.09 -12.74 -17.11
C ALA A 80 4.19 -13.45 -16.10
N GLU A 81 4.12 -14.78 -16.18
CA GLU A 81 3.41 -15.56 -15.17
C GLU A 81 4.32 -15.84 -13.98
N ARG A 82 3.77 -15.66 -12.77
CA ARG A 82 4.41 -16.05 -11.51
C ARG A 82 3.48 -16.91 -10.70
N LYS A 83 4.06 -17.79 -9.89
CA LYS A 83 3.34 -18.67 -8.99
C LYS A 83 3.33 -18.03 -7.61
N ILE A 84 2.14 -17.85 -7.05
CA ILE A 84 1.93 -17.44 -5.66
C ILE A 84 1.17 -18.52 -4.92
N PHE A 85 1.10 -18.43 -3.59
CA PHE A 85 0.27 -19.33 -2.81
C PHE A 85 -1.22 -18.91 -2.92
N PRO A 86 -2.14 -19.86 -3.13
CA PRO A 86 -3.57 -19.62 -3.14
C PRO A 86 -4.03 -19.06 -1.80
N THR A 87 -4.84 -18.01 -1.85
CA THR A 87 -5.46 -17.39 -0.68
C THR A 87 -6.73 -16.67 -1.12
N ASP A 88 -7.75 -16.72 -0.25
CA ASP A 88 -8.98 -15.94 -0.41
C ASP A 88 -8.84 -14.52 0.20
N ASP A 89 -7.80 -14.29 1.01
CA ASP A 89 -7.48 -12.97 1.53
C ASP A 89 -6.87 -12.09 0.43
N LYS A 90 -7.64 -11.08 0.02
CA LYS A 90 -7.27 -10.13 -1.04
C LYS A 90 -6.02 -9.31 -0.69
N ILE A 91 -5.86 -8.92 0.58
CA ILE A 91 -4.71 -8.14 1.05
C ILE A 91 -3.45 -9.03 0.97
N LEU A 92 -3.56 -10.28 1.41
CA LEU A 92 -2.47 -11.24 1.31
C LEU A 92 -2.11 -11.54 -0.16
N LYS A 93 -3.10 -11.71 -1.02
CA LYS A 93 -2.89 -11.89 -2.47
C LYS A 93 -2.17 -10.67 -3.08
N ALA A 94 -2.61 -9.46 -2.73
CA ALA A 94 -2.00 -8.22 -3.20
C ALA A 94 -0.55 -8.09 -2.73
N ARG A 95 -0.26 -8.46 -1.46
CA ARG A 95 1.10 -8.46 -0.93
C ARG A 95 2.02 -9.40 -1.69
N GLN A 96 1.58 -10.63 -1.93
CA GLN A 96 2.33 -11.61 -2.72
C GLN A 96 2.64 -11.09 -4.14
N ILE A 97 1.65 -10.49 -4.81
CA ILE A 97 1.82 -9.91 -6.16
C ILE A 97 2.90 -8.81 -6.16
N VAL A 98 2.80 -7.85 -5.23
CA VAL A 98 3.76 -6.73 -5.19
C VAL A 98 5.16 -7.23 -4.83
N ASN A 99 5.28 -8.17 -3.88
CA ASN A 99 6.57 -8.79 -3.56
C ASN A 99 7.20 -9.49 -4.76
N GLU A 100 6.41 -10.18 -5.60
CA GLU A 100 6.92 -10.76 -6.85
C GLU A 100 7.34 -9.68 -7.87
N VAL A 101 6.61 -8.56 -7.96
CA VAL A 101 7.01 -7.43 -8.81
C VAL A 101 8.34 -6.82 -8.35
N LEU A 102 8.56 -6.64 -7.04
CA LEU A 102 9.79 -6.08 -6.47
C LEU A 102 11.03 -6.98 -6.67
N LYS A 103 10.85 -8.26 -7.04
CA LYS A 103 11.94 -9.15 -7.45
C LYS A 103 12.44 -8.89 -8.88
N SER A 104 11.77 -8.03 -9.63
CA SER A 104 12.12 -7.76 -11.03
C SER A 104 13.48 -7.07 -11.14
N ARG A 105 14.37 -7.67 -11.94
CA ARG A 105 15.69 -7.15 -12.25
C ARG A 105 15.77 -6.71 -13.72
N PRO A 106 16.51 -5.64 -14.05
CA PRO A 106 17.33 -4.83 -13.15
C PRO A 106 16.57 -3.70 -12.44
N LEU A 107 15.23 -3.62 -12.60
CA LEU A 107 14.45 -2.47 -12.14
C LEU A 107 14.60 -2.19 -10.64
N PHE A 108 14.37 -3.20 -9.80
CA PHE A 108 14.47 -3.08 -8.35
C PHE A 108 15.75 -3.75 -7.85
N SER A 109 16.34 -3.24 -6.77
CA SER A 109 17.39 -3.94 -6.02
C SER A 109 16.79 -4.99 -5.07
N ASP A 110 17.64 -5.76 -4.40
CA ASP A 110 17.27 -6.64 -3.30
C ASP A 110 16.85 -5.89 -2.02
N GLN A 111 17.17 -4.60 -1.92
CA GLN A 111 16.76 -3.72 -0.82
C GLN A 111 15.38 -3.08 -1.03
N ALA A 112 14.76 -3.26 -2.20
CA ALA A 112 13.41 -2.79 -2.46
C ALA A 112 12.39 -3.65 -1.68
N VAL A 113 11.68 -3.05 -0.74
CA VAL A 113 10.80 -3.76 0.18
C VAL A 113 9.40 -3.15 0.15
N LEU A 114 8.39 -4.03 0.12
CA LEU A 114 7.02 -3.66 0.43
C LEU A 114 6.87 -3.58 1.95
N ARG A 115 6.59 -2.39 2.45
CA ARG A 115 6.39 -2.17 3.88
C ARG A 115 4.98 -2.57 4.27
N GLN A 116 3.98 -1.95 3.64
CA GLN A 116 2.57 -2.20 3.92
C GLN A 116 1.72 -2.09 2.66
N ILE A 117 0.58 -2.78 2.67
CA ILE A 117 -0.44 -2.63 1.64
C ILE A 117 -1.80 -2.63 2.31
N TYR A 118 -2.66 -1.72 1.88
CA TYR A 118 -4.03 -1.55 2.35
C TYR A 118 -4.98 -1.56 1.16
N LEU A 119 -6.18 -2.10 1.37
CA LEU A 119 -7.26 -2.02 0.40
C LEU A 119 -8.40 -1.19 1.01
N LEU A 120 -8.71 -0.06 0.38
CA LEU A 120 -9.80 0.80 0.77
C LEU A 120 -11.11 0.33 0.12
N GLU A 121 -12.23 0.69 0.74
CA GLU A 121 -13.58 0.30 0.28
C GLU A 121 -13.92 0.84 -1.12
N ASP A 122 -13.29 1.94 -1.55
CA ASP A 122 -13.47 2.53 -2.88
C ASP A 122 -12.67 1.82 -3.99
N GLY A 123 -11.97 0.73 -3.65
CA GLY A 123 -11.11 -0.02 -4.57
C GLY A 123 -9.74 0.61 -4.80
N THR A 124 -9.30 1.52 -3.93
CA THR A 124 -7.93 2.02 -3.92
C THR A 124 -7.01 1.07 -3.13
N ALA A 125 -5.96 0.58 -3.77
CA ALA A 125 -4.87 -0.09 -3.08
C ALA A 125 -3.80 0.94 -2.69
N VAL A 126 -3.51 1.08 -1.40
CA VAL A 126 -2.42 1.94 -0.90
C VAL A 126 -1.18 1.06 -0.69
N VAL A 127 -0.12 1.32 -1.45
CA VAL A 127 1.13 0.54 -1.45
C VAL A 127 2.23 1.39 -0.82
N ASP A 128 2.70 1.01 0.36
CA ASP A 128 3.81 1.64 1.06
C ASP A 128 5.12 0.90 0.78
N LEU A 129 6.06 1.57 0.16
CA LEU A 129 7.34 1.02 -0.27
C LEU A 129 8.50 1.60 0.53
N SER A 130 9.60 0.86 0.61
CA SER A 130 10.85 1.38 1.17
C SER A 130 11.43 2.49 0.32
N GLU A 131 12.22 3.37 0.93
CA GLU A 131 12.96 4.40 0.21
C GLU A 131 13.83 3.80 -0.91
N GLN A 132 14.45 2.63 -0.68
CA GLN A 132 15.28 1.95 -1.69
C GLN A 132 14.48 1.44 -2.89
N ALA A 133 13.19 1.10 -2.73
CA ALA A 133 12.34 0.73 -3.86
C ALA A 133 12.06 1.90 -4.80
N ALA A 134 12.16 3.14 -4.30
CA ALA A 134 11.83 4.35 -5.05
C ALA A 134 13.07 5.10 -5.55
N LYS A 135 14.04 5.34 -4.67
CA LYS A 135 15.29 6.06 -4.99
C LYS A 135 16.41 5.16 -5.49
N GLY A 136 16.29 3.84 -5.37
CA GLY A 136 17.25 2.88 -5.89
C GLY A 136 17.14 2.62 -7.40
N LEU A 137 16.16 3.22 -8.07
CA LEU A 137 15.91 2.99 -9.49
C LEU A 137 16.94 3.71 -10.37
N THR A 138 17.46 3.00 -11.37
CA THR A 138 18.31 3.56 -12.42
C THR A 138 17.49 3.84 -13.68
N GLY A 139 17.53 5.07 -14.22
CA GLY A 139 16.82 5.42 -15.46
C GLY A 139 15.79 6.56 -15.39
N GLY A 140 15.71 7.30 -14.28
CA GLY A 140 14.89 8.51 -14.16
C GLY A 140 13.38 8.26 -14.33
N ILE A 141 12.70 9.12 -15.12
CA ILE A 141 11.25 9.04 -15.37
C ILE A 141 10.83 7.65 -15.87
N THR A 142 11.63 7.05 -16.77
CA THR A 142 11.32 5.76 -17.39
C THR A 142 11.27 4.66 -16.35
N SER A 143 12.27 4.56 -15.46
CA SER A 143 12.30 3.51 -14.45
C SER A 143 11.24 3.75 -13.37
N GLU A 144 11.01 5.00 -12.97
CA GLU A 144 9.93 5.33 -12.02
C GLU A 144 8.55 4.95 -12.57
N MET A 145 8.26 5.33 -13.83
CA MET A 145 7.01 4.95 -14.49
C MET A 145 6.90 3.43 -14.66
N ALA A 146 8.01 2.75 -14.98
CA ALA A 146 8.03 1.30 -15.07
C ALA A 146 7.69 0.64 -13.73
N ALA A 147 8.24 1.12 -12.63
CA ALA A 147 7.95 0.62 -11.28
C ALA A 147 6.48 0.82 -10.92
N ILE A 148 5.97 2.05 -11.08
CA ILE A 148 4.58 2.42 -10.81
C ILE A 148 3.60 1.57 -11.63
N MET A 149 3.84 1.46 -12.95
CA MET A 149 2.95 0.73 -13.84
C MET A 149 3.05 -0.79 -13.67
N SER A 150 4.23 -1.32 -13.32
CA SER A 150 4.40 -2.74 -13.03
C SER A 150 3.56 -3.16 -11.82
N VAL A 151 3.61 -2.37 -10.73
CA VAL A 151 2.79 -2.61 -9.54
C VAL A 151 1.31 -2.43 -9.85
N THR A 152 0.95 -1.29 -10.45
CA THR A 152 -0.46 -0.92 -10.73
C THR A 152 -1.15 -1.94 -11.62
N ARG A 153 -0.56 -2.29 -12.77
CA ARG A 153 -1.17 -3.23 -13.71
C ARG A 153 -1.22 -4.65 -13.16
N SER A 154 -0.19 -5.08 -12.44
CA SER A 154 -0.17 -6.42 -11.83
C SER A 154 -1.24 -6.57 -10.76
N LEU A 155 -1.45 -5.56 -9.90
CA LEU A 155 -2.54 -5.61 -8.91
C LEU A 155 -3.91 -5.69 -9.58
N ARG A 156 -4.18 -4.76 -10.52
CA ARG A 156 -5.48 -4.68 -11.21
C ARG A 156 -5.81 -5.92 -12.05
N ALA A 157 -4.80 -6.56 -12.65
CA ALA A 157 -5.01 -7.74 -13.48
C ALA A 157 -5.36 -9.01 -12.69
N ASN A 158 -5.03 -9.06 -11.39
CA ASN A 158 -5.22 -10.24 -10.56
C ASN A 158 -6.24 -10.05 -9.43
N ILE A 159 -6.65 -8.81 -9.15
CA ILE A 159 -7.62 -8.43 -8.12
C ILE A 159 -8.59 -7.42 -8.74
N PRO A 160 -9.73 -7.87 -9.30
CA PRO A 160 -10.67 -7.02 -10.03
C PRO A 160 -11.24 -5.84 -9.23
N GLU A 161 -11.26 -5.93 -7.90
CA GLU A 161 -11.75 -4.87 -7.01
C GLU A 161 -10.77 -3.70 -6.86
N ILE A 162 -9.50 -3.89 -7.24
CA ILE A 162 -8.53 -2.81 -7.27
C ILE A 162 -8.71 -2.05 -8.58
N HIS A 163 -9.14 -0.79 -8.48
CA HIS A 163 -9.34 0.08 -9.63
C HIS A 163 -8.19 1.06 -9.81
N ARG A 164 -7.56 1.45 -8.70
CA ARG A 164 -6.48 2.44 -8.66
C ARG A 164 -5.48 2.13 -7.55
N VAL A 165 -4.25 2.62 -7.70
CA VAL A 165 -3.14 2.38 -6.76
C VAL A 165 -2.53 3.70 -6.31
N GLN A 166 -2.53 3.95 -5.01
CA GLN A 166 -1.83 5.06 -4.38
C GLN A 166 -0.50 4.57 -3.82
N PHE A 167 0.58 5.32 -4.03
CA PHE A 167 1.89 4.99 -3.50
C PHE A 167 2.24 5.86 -2.30
N LEU A 168 2.91 5.25 -1.32
CA LEU A 168 3.57 5.90 -0.19
C LEU A 168 5.03 5.44 -0.16
N ILE A 169 5.92 6.31 0.30
CA ILE A 169 7.33 6.00 0.54
C ILE A 169 7.62 6.19 2.02
N GLU A 170 8.09 5.14 2.70
CA GLU A 170 8.35 5.15 4.14
C GLU A 170 7.14 5.60 4.97
N GLY A 171 5.94 5.23 4.56
CA GLY A 171 4.68 5.60 5.19
C GLY A 171 4.18 7.02 4.89
N HIS A 172 4.88 7.78 4.02
CA HIS A 172 4.54 9.17 3.72
C HIS A 172 4.06 9.33 2.27
N GLN A 173 3.09 10.23 2.07
CA GLN A 173 2.67 10.66 0.73
C GLN A 173 3.69 11.69 0.25
N THR A 174 4.70 11.24 -0.51
CA THR A 174 5.73 12.09 -1.08
C THR A 174 5.25 12.74 -2.38
N GLU A 175 5.91 13.82 -2.81
CA GLU A 175 5.54 14.51 -4.05
C GLU A 175 5.81 13.66 -5.29
N THR A 176 6.95 12.97 -5.30
CA THR A 176 7.42 12.11 -6.39
C THR A 176 7.80 10.73 -5.87
N PHE A 177 7.89 9.75 -6.77
CA PHE A 177 8.32 8.39 -6.46
C PHE A 177 9.80 8.34 -6.11
N GLY A 178 10.68 8.59 -7.09
CA GLY A 178 12.13 8.58 -6.94
C GLY A 178 12.80 9.95 -7.13
N GLY A 179 12.01 10.97 -7.47
CA GLY A 179 12.48 12.32 -7.79
C GLY A 179 11.86 12.91 -9.06
N HIS A 180 11.22 12.10 -9.91
CA HIS A 180 10.76 12.56 -11.22
C HIS A 180 9.25 12.45 -11.43
N VAL A 181 8.65 11.28 -11.17
CA VAL A 181 7.23 11.03 -11.43
C VAL A 181 6.42 11.41 -10.20
N SER A 182 5.47 12.33 -10.35
CA SER A 182 4.59 12.71 -9.24
C SER A 182 3.68 11.56 -8.84
N ILE A 183 3.54 11.32 -7.53
CA ILE A 183 2.66 10.29 -6.95
C ILE A 183 1.58 10.86 -6.02
N GLN A 184 1.31 12.16 -6.15
CA GLN A 184 0.27 12.82 -5.34
C GLN A 184 -1.14 12.31 -5.65
N GLN A 185 -1.33 11.70 -6.82
CA GLN A 185 -2.59 11.12 -7.27
C GLN A 185 -2.42 9.61 -7.50
N PRO A 186 -3.50 8.83 -7.31
CA PRO A 186 -3.47 7.39 -7.57
C PRO A 186 -3.42 7.08 -9.07
N PHE A 187 -2.81 5.95 -9.41
CA PHE A 187 -2.62 5.46 -10.79
C PHE A 187 -3.67 4.42 -11.16
N MET A 188 -4.09 4.40 -12.42
CA MET A 188 -5.08 3.47 -12.97
C MET A 188 -4.46 2.53 -13.99
#